data_AF-A0A2E8K9N0-F1
#
_entry.id   AF-A0A2E8K9N0-F1
#
_cell.length_a   1.000
_cell.length_b   1.000
_cell.length_c   1.000
_cell.angle_alpha   90.00
_cell.angle_beta   90.00
_cell.angle_gamma   90.00
#
_symmetry.space_group_name_H-M   'P 1'
#
loop_
_entity.id
_entity.type
_entity.pdbx_description
1 polymer ?
#
loop_
_entity_poly.entity_id
_entity_poly.type
_entity_poly.pdbx_seq_one_letter_code
_entity_poly.pdbx_strand_id
1 'polypeptide(L)'
;MAFANMVAFHMNFRGRNYMVRGLCLIYCLVFISMNTQAEVDHERLINADNEPGSWLTHGRNYAEDRQSQLTSINRENVSKLGLAWYFDTGTTRGLEASPLIIDGVIYSTGSWSKVFANYAVTGQPLWDYDPQVPRAWGVNACCDVVNRGVAAWGSNIYFGSLDGRLIALDSATGNLQWEILTIDPARPYTITG
;
A
#
# COMPACT_ATOMS: atom_id res chain seq x y z
N MET A 1 27.23 9.96 -6.00
CA MET A 1 28.61 10.16 -5.52
C MET A 1 28.88 11.65 -5.44
N ALA A 2 28.94 12.22 -4.23
CA ALA A 2 29.36 13.59 -3.85
C ALA A 2 28.67 13.92 -2.52
N PHE A 3 29.25 14.56 -1.50
CA PHE A 3 30.62 14.86 -1.08
C PHE A 3 30.48 15.11 0.43
N ALA A 4 31.31 14.48 1.26
CA ALA A 4 31.36 14.73 2.69
C ALA A 4 32.19 16.00 2.97
N ASN A 5 31.62 16.98 3.66
CA ASN A 5 32.37 18.12 4.20
C ASN A 5 32.57 17.92 5.70
N MET A 6 33.81 17.57 6.08
CA MET A 6 34.24 17.49 7.47
C MET A 6 35.06 18.74 7.79
N VAL A 7 34.49 19.63 8.60
CA VAL A 7 35.19 20.80 9.16
C VAL A 7 36.09 20.30 10.30
N ALA A 8 37.41 20.43 10.12
CA ALA A 8 38.40 20.11 11.13
C ALA A 8 38.54 21.26 12.12
N PHE A 9 38.20 21.05 13.40
CA PHE A 9 38.57 21.95 14.48
C PHE A 9 40.00 21.66 14.93
N HIS A 10 40.88 22.64 14.74
CA HIS A 10 42.23 22.67 15.33
C HIS A 10 42.11 23.11 16.79
N MET A 11 42.39 22.22 17.76
CA MET A 11 42.62 22.59 19.14
C MET A 11 44.08 22.32 19.51
N ASN A 12 44.77 23.40 19.85
CA ASN A 12 46.18 23.45 20.20
C ASN A 12 46.30 23.27 21.73
N PHE A 13 46.85 22.16 22.22
CA PHE A 13 47.09 21.95 23.65
C PHE A 13 48.58 21.82 23.95
N ARG A 14 49.12 22.83 24.66
CA ARG A 14 50.40 22.78 25.36
C ARG A 14 50.25 21.95 26.64
N GLY A 15 51.09 20.92 26.77
CA GLY A 15 51.81 20.60 28.01
C GLY A 15 51.12 19.73 29.08
N ARG A 16 51.86 18.69 29.45
CA ARG A 16 51.84 17.85 30.68
C ARG A 16 51.02 16.56 30.64
N ASN A 17 51.79 15.48 30.66
CA ASN A 17 51.45 14.08 30.85
C ASN A 17 50.53 13.86 32.06
N TYR A 18 49.35 13.26 31.86
CA TYR A 18 48.80 12.22 32.73
C TYR A 18 47.90 11.29 31.92
N MET A 19 48.22 10.01 32.03
CA MET A 19 47.60 8.87 31.36
C MET A 19 46.23 8.58 32.01
N VAL A 20 45.13 8.82 31.29
CA VAL A 20 43.82 8.26 31.65
C VAL A 20 43.18 7.66 30.40
N ARG A 21 43.12 6.33 30.40
CA ARG A 21 42.33 5.52 29.47
C ARG A 21 40.86 5.82 29.69
N GLY A 22 40.21 6.47 28.73
CA GLY A 22 38.75 6.60 28.67
C GLY A 22 38.28 6.15 27.30
N LEU A 23 37.60 4.99 27.23
CA LEU A 23 36.90 4.53 26.03
C LEU A 23 35.84 5.57 25.66
N CYS A 24 36.02 6.26 24.54
CA CYS A 24 34.95 7.02 23.90
C CYS A 24 34.14 6.02 23.06
N LEU A 25 33.12 5.41 23.67
CA LEU A 25 32.10 4.64 22.96
C LEU A 25 31.26 5.62 22.14
N ILE A 26 31.60 5.77 20.87
CA ILE A 26 30.76 6.44 19.89
C ILE A 26 29.56 5.52 19.64
N TYR A 27 28.45 5.77 20.34
CA TYR A 27 27.15 5.19 20.02
C TYR A 27 26.67 5.85 18.73
N CYS A 28 26.97 5.24 17.59
CA CYS A 28 26.36 5.62 16.32
C CYS A 28 24.92 5.10 16.35
N LEU A 29 23.97 5.92 16.81
CA LEU A 29 22.54 5.66 16.68
C LEU A 29 22.20 5.67 15.20
N VAL A 30 22.26 4.50 14.57
CA VAL A 30 21.64 4.27 13.27
C VAL A 30 20.14 4.28 13.53
N PHE A 31 19.50 5.44 13.33
CA PHE A 31 18.06 5.48 13.18
C PHE A 31 17.73 4.77 11.86
N ILE A 32 17.41 3.48 11.95
CA ILE A 32 16.72 2.79 10.86
C ILE A 32 15.34 3.43 10.81
N SER A 33 15.14 4.35 9.86
CA SER A 33 13.80 4.80 9.51
C SER A 33 13.07 3.57 8.99
N MET A 34 12.20 2.99 9.82
CA MET A 34 11.20 2.06 9.33
C MET A 34 10.32 2.88 8.40
N ASN A 35 10.43 2.64 7.09
CA ASN A 35 9.47 3.19 6.14
C ASN A 35 8.13 2.53 6.44
N THR A 36 7.30 3.22 7.21
CA THR A 36 5.94 2.78 7.50
C THR A 36 5.09 3.12 6.28
N GLN A 37 4.95 2.16 5.36
CA GLN A 37 4.09 2.31 4.20
C GLN A 37 2.63 2.22 4.63
N ALA A 38 1.78 3.08 4.08
CA ALA A 38 0.33 3.04 4.23
C ALA A 38 -0.20 3.01 5.68
N GLU A 39 0.44 3.73 6.60
CA GLU A 39 -0.11 3.94 7.95
C GLU A 39 -1.41 4.75 7.88
N VAL A 40 -2.53 4.04 7.97
CA VAL A 40 -3.88 4.62 7.90
C VAL A 40 -4.57 4.44 9.24
N ASP A 41 -4.89 5.53 9.91
CA ASP A 41 -5.63 5.52 11.17
C ASP A 41 -6.98 6.25 11.03
N HIS A 42 -7.71 6.32 12.14
CA HIS A 42 -9.01 6.98 12.19
C HIS A 42 -8.94 8.43 11.71
N GLU A 43 -7.97 9.18 12.24
CA GLU A 43 -7.84 10.62 11.99
C GLU A 43 -7.49 10.89 10.53
N ARG A 44 -6.59 10.08 9.95
CA ARG A 44 -6.24 10.16 8.52
C ARG A 44 -7.45 9.90 7.64
N LEU A 45 -8.30 8.93 7.99
CA LEU A 45 -9.50 8.59 7.21
C LEU A 45 -10.60 9.66 7.30
N ILE A 46 -10.89 10.22 8.48
CA ILE A 46 -11.88 11.30 8.60
C ILE A 46 -11.40 12.59 7.95
N ASN A 47 -10.07 12.79 7.88
CA ASN A 47 -9.43 13.96 7.29
C ASN A 47 -8.86 13.68 5.88
N ALA A 48 -9.36 12.67 5.16
CA ALA A 48 -8.85 12.27 3.84
C ALA A 48 -8.80 13.46 2.85
N ASP A 49 -9.70 14.43 3.01
CA ASP A 49 -9.75 15.66 2.21
C ASP A 49 -8.47 16.52 2.31
N ASN A 50 -7.71 16.40 3.40
CA ASN A 50 -6.42 17.09 3.59
C ASN A 50 -5.28 16.43 2.79
N GLU A 51 -5.49 15.23 2.25
CA GLU A 51 -4.55 14.50 1.40
C GLU A 51 -5.15 14.25 0.01
N PRO A 52 -5.40 15.30 -0.80
CA PRO A 52 -6.12 15.15 -2.07
C PRO A 52 -5.38 14.30 -3.12
N GLY A 53 -4.07 14.02 -2.92
CA GLY A 53 -3.28 13.10 -3.73
C GLY A 53 -3.46 11.62 -3.36
N SER A 54 -4.09 11.34 -2.22
CA SER A 54 -4.38 10.00 -1.73
C SER A 54 -5.83 9.61 -2.02
N TRP A 55 -6.09 8.31 -2.14
CA TRP A 55 -7.42 7.71 -2.22
C TRP A 55 -7.48 6.60 -1.16
N LEU A 56 -7.85 6.97 0.06
CA LEU A 56 -7.62 6.15 1.27
C LEU A 56 -8.70 5.09 1.52
N THR A 57 -9.92 5.34 1.05
CA THR A 57 -11.05 4.40 1.16
C THR A 57 -11.60 4.03 -0.21
N HIS A 58 -12.47 3.01 -0.26
CA HIS A 58 -13.11 2.57 -1.49
C HIS A 58 -13.75 3.74 -2.27
N GLY A 59 -14.52 4.59 -1.60
CA GLY A 59 -15.13 5.79 -2.17
C GLY A 59 -14.37 7.10 -1.92
N ARG A 60 -13.02 7.06 -1.77
CA ARG A 60 -12.12 8.18 -1.45
C ARG A 60 -12.17 8.64 0.01
N ASN A 61 -13.35 9.02 0.49
CA ASN A 61 -13.63 9.47 1.85
C ASN A 61 -14.82 8.68 2.44
N TYR A 62 -15.15 8.89 3.71
CA TYR A 62 -16.27 8.20 4.35
C TYR A 62 -17.66 8.61 3.82
N ALA A 63 -17.76 9.73 3.10
CA ALA A 63 -19.00 10.10 2.43
C ALA A 63 -19.23 9.28 1.14
N GLU A 64 -18.22 8.54 0.66
CA GLU A 64 -18.27 7.73 -0.57
C GLU A 64 -18.66 8.56 -1.82
N ASP A 65 -18.36 9.86 -1.82
CA ASP A 65 -18.75 10.79 -2.89
C ASP A 65 -17.91 10.64 -4.18
N ARG A 66 -16.74 9.98 -4.06
CA ARG A 66 -15.77 9.77 -5.14
C ARG A 66 -15.32 11.06 -5.83
N GLN A 67 -15.31 12.17 -5.10
CA GLN A 67 -14.94 13.48 -5.63
C GLN A 67 -13.48 13.82 -5.32
N SER A 68 -12.62 13.82 -6.34
CA SER A 68 -11.26 14.35 -6.20
C SER A 68 -11.26 15.88 -6.18
N GLN A 69 -10.44 16.47 -5.30
CA GLN A 69 -10.19 17.92 -5.26
C GLN A 69 -9.03 18.34 -6.18
N LEU A 70 -8.38 17.39 -6.86
CA LEU A 70 -7.29 17.69 -7.80
C LEU A 70 -7.84 18.33 -9.07
N THR A 71 -7.18 19.40 -9.53
CA THR A 71 -7.62 20.21 -10.68
C THR A 71 -6.58 20.34 -11.79
N SER A 72 -5.42 19.66 -11.64
CA SER A 72 -4.35 19.68 -12.63
C SER A 72 -4.80 19.17 -14.00
N ILE A 73 -5.78 18.27 -14.03
CA ILE A 73 -6.52 17.85 -15.22
C ILE A 73 -7.89 18.53 -15.20
N ASN A 74 -8.24 19.23 -16.27
CA ASN A 74 -9.45 20.04 -16.36
C ASN A 74 -9.95 20.13 -17.81
N ARG A 75 -11.05 20.86 -18.04
CA ARG A 75 -11.73 20.95 -19.34
C ARG A 75 -10.83 21.54 -20.42
N GLU A 76 -9.87 22.35 -20.03
CA GLU A 76 -8.95 23.07 -20.91
C GLU A 76 -7.78 22.19 -21.37
N ASN A 77 -7.44 21.12 -20.63
CA ASN A 77 -6.26 20.31 -20.91
C ASN A 77 -6.49 18.79 -21.00
N VAL A 78 -7.70 18.29 -20.71
CA VAL A 78 -8.01 16.84 -20.76
C VAL A 78 -7.72 16.20 -22.12
N SER A 79 -7.80 16.98 -23.20
CA SER A 79 -7.46 16.54 -24.56
C SER A 79 -5.98 16.21 -24.76
N LYS A 80 -5.11 16.58 -23.83
CA LYS A 80 -3.66 16.30 -23.85
C LYS A 80 -3.29 15.03 -23.08
N LEU A 81 -4.26 14.33 -22.48
CA LEU A 81 -3.99 13.10 -21.75
C LEU A 81 -3.51 11.99 -22.68
N GLY A 82 -2.58 11.19 -22.17
CA GLY A 82 -2.09 9.98 -22.80
C GLY A 82 -1.83 8.90 -21.76
N LEU A 83 -1.71 7.65 -22.21
CA LEU A 83 -1.35 6.53 -21.36
C LEU A 83 0.06 6.72 -20.80
N ALA A 84 0.19 6.86 -19.48
CA ALA A 84 1.49 6.99 -18.82
C ALA A 84 2.18 5.62 -18.65
N TRP A 85 1.43 4.64 -18.18
CA TRP A 85 1.87 3.24 -18.03
C TRP A 85 0.63 2.33 -17.95
N TYR A 86 0.83 1.03 -18.13
CA TYR A 86 -0.17 0.00 -17.91
C TYR A 86 0.45 -1.20 -17.18
N PHE A 87 -0.40 -2.04 -16.59
CA PHE A 87 -0.01 -3.27 -15.89
C PHE A 87 -0.95 -4.41 -16.30
N ASP A 88 -0.37 -5.54 -16.68
CA ASP A 88 -1.12 -6.74 -17.05
C ASP A 88 -1.41 -7.59 -15.81
N THR A 89 -2.69 -7.72 -15.45
CA THR A 89 -3.15 -8.50 -14.29
C THR A 89 -3.12 -10.02 -14.52
N GLY A 90 -2.90 -10.45 -15.77
CA GLY A 90 -2.83 -11.87 -16.15
C GLY A 90 -4.18 -12.59 -16.18
N THR A 91 -5.30 -11.87 -16.23
CA THR A 91 -6.66 -12.45 -16.31
C THR A 91 -7.44 -11.88 -17.49
N THR A 92 -8.39 -12.67 -17.99
CA THR A 92 -9.38 -12.27 -19.01
C THR A 92 -10.80 -12.21 -18.43
N ARG A 93 -10.93 -12.26 -17.11
CA ARG A 93 -12.20 -12.21 -16.36
C ARG A 93 -12.46 -10.79 -15.85
N GLY A 94 -13.63 -10.56 -15.24
CA GLY A 94 -14.02 -9.25 -14.74
C GLY A 94 -13.02 -8.65 -13.76
N LEU A 95 -12.82 -7.34 -13.90
CA LEU A 95 -12.02 -6.47 -13.04
C LEU A 95 -12.94 -5.33 -12.55
N GLU A 96 -13.31 -5.36 -11.27
CA GLU A 96 -14.27 -4.40 -10.67
C GLU A 96 -13.62 -3.52 -9.58
N ALA A 97 -12.32 -3.66 -9.36
CA ALA A 97 -11.65 -3.00 -8.26
C ALA A 97 -11.68 -1.47 -8.38
N SER A 98 -12.03 -0.78 -7.29
CA SER A 98 -11.65 0.62 -7.07
C SER A 98 -10.31 0.63 -6.33
N PRO A 99 -9.19 1.01 -6.97
CA PRO A 99 -7.88 0.99 -6.32
C PRO A 99 -7.77 2.01 -5.18
N LEU A 100 -6.99 1.67 -4.15
CA LEU A 100 -6.51 2.65 -3.17
C LEU A 100 -5.19 3.24 -3.64
N ILE A 101 -4.95 4.51 -3.32
CA ILE A 101 -3.67 5.19 -3.55
C ILE A 101 -3.21 5.75 -2.22
N ILE A 102 -2.14 5.17 -1.66
CA ILE A 102 -1.66 5.52 -0.33
C ILE A 102 -0.14 5.61 -0.39
N ASP A 103 0.39 6.79 -0.07
CA ASP A 103 1.83 7.05 0.03
C ASP A 103 2.61 6.61 -1.21
N GLY A 104 2.07 6.91 -2.41
CA GLY A 104 2.70 6.61 -3.70
C GLY A 104 2.57 5.17 -4.19
N VAL A 105 1.79 4.32 -3.50
CA VAL A 105 1.49 2.94 -3.92
C VAL A 105 0.02 2.80 -4.25
N ILE A 106 -0.27 2.12 -5.36
CA ILE A 106 -1.60 1.69 -5.77
C ILE A 106 -1.82 0.28 -5.25
N TYR A 107 -2.91 0.07 -4.51
CA TYR A 107 -3.37 -1.26 -4.09
C TYR A 107 -4.68 -1.58 -4.81
N SER A 108 -4.72 -2.70 -5.52
CA SER A 108 -5.89 -3.11 -6.30
C SER A 108 -6.09 -4.61 -6.22
N THR A 109 -7.30 -5.06 -6.54
CA THR A 109 -7.59 -6.49 -6.68
C THR A 109 -7.90 -6.86 -8.13
N GLY A 110 -7.72 -8.13 -8.45
CA GLY A 110 -8.12 -8.72 -9.71
C GLY A 110 -9.07 -9.90 -9.50
N SER A 111 -9.35 -10.61 -10.61
CA SER A 111 -10.17 -11.80 -10.57
C SER A 111 -9.57 -12.86 -9.63
N TRP A 112 -10.45 -13.68 -9.03
CA TRP A 112 -10.08 -14.67 -8.01
C TRP A 112 -9.44 -14.08 -6.75
N SER A 113 -9.71 -12.80 -6.49
CA SER A 113 -9.24 -12.08 -5.32
C SER A 113 -7.72 -11.97 -5.21
N LYS A 114 -7.00 -12.03 -6.34
CA LYS A 114 -5.58 -11.62 -6.36
C LYS A 114 -5.47 -10.16 -5.96
N VAL A 115 -4.43 -9.81 -5.21
CA VAL A 115 -4.09 -8.43 -4.82
C VAL A 115 -2.79 -8.02 -5.49
N PHE A 116 -2.72 -6.79 -5.97
CA PHE A 116 -1.54 -6.20 -6.60
C PHE A 116 -1.21 -4.88 -5.92
N ALA A 117 0.05 -4.68 -5.59
CA ALA A 117 0.62 -3.39 -5.20
C ALA A 117 1.61 -2.91 -6.26
N ASN A 118 1.46 -1.68 -6.71
CA ASN A 118 2.32 -1.07 -7.73
C ASN A 118 2.73 0.33 -7.30
N TYR A 119 3.94 0.77 -7.66
CA TYR A 119 4.33 2.16 -7.51
C TYR A 119 3.48 3.05 -8.45
N ALA A 120 2.78 4.05 -7.90
CA ALA A 120 1.79 4.84 -8.63
C ALA A 120 2.38 5.61 -9.82
N VAL A 121 3.63 6.06 -9.70
CA VAL A 121 4.31 6.86 -10.73
C VAL A 121 4.83 6.00 -11.88
N THR A 122 5.41 4.84 -11.57
CA THR A 122 6.11 4.02 -12.58
C THR A 122 5.31 2.82 -13.06
N GLY A 123 4.26 2.42 -12.34
CA GLY A 123 3.51 1.19 -12.57
C GLY A 123 4.25 -0.09 -12.18
N GLN A 124 5.50 0.01 -11.72
CA GLN A 124 6.31 -1.16 -11.36
C GLN A 124 5.67 -1.92 -10.21
N PRO A 125 5.61 -3.27 -10.28
CA PRO A 125 5.11 -4.08 -9.17
C PRO A 125 5.97 -3.86 -7.93
N LEU A 126 5.30 -3.64 -6.80
CA LEU A 126 5.88 -3.69 -5.47
C LEU A 126 5.78 -5.13 -4.92
N TRP A 127 4.57 -5.69 -4.93
CA TRP A 127 4.30 -7.10 -4.60
C TRP A 127 2.95 -7.53 -5.20
N ASP A 128 2.72 -8.83 -5.32
CA ASP A 128 1.40 -9.40 -5.56
C ASP A 128 1.10 -10.54 -4.57
N TYR A 129 -0.18 -10.78 -4.31
CA TYR A 129 -0.65 -11.85 -3.44
C TYR A 129 -1.76 -12.63 -4.13
N ASP A 130 -1.60 -13.95 -4.22
CA ASP A 130 -2.64 -14.86 -4.69
C ASP A 130 -3.17 -15.68 -3.51
N PRO A 131 -4.43 -15.48 -3.08
CA PRO A 131 -5.02 -16.23 -1.98
C PRO A 131 -5.23 -17.73 -2.30
N GLN A 132 -4.98 -18.17 -3.54
CA GLN A 132 -5.14 -19.55 -4.00
C GLN A 132 -6.59 -20.05 -3.85
N VAL A 133 -7.57 -19.21 -4.20
CA VAL A 133 -8.99 -19.61 -4.22
C VAL A 133 -9.13 -20.87 -5.09
N PRO A 134 -9.71 -21.97 -4.56
CA PRO A 134 -9.94 -23.19 -5.34
C PRO A 134 -10.80 -22.87 -6.57
N ARG A 135 -10.33 -23.19 -7.77
CA ARG A 135 -11.06 -22.87 -9.01
C ARG A 135 -12.46 -23.49 -9.06
N ALA A 136 -12.65 -24.64 -8.41
CA ALA A 136 -13.95 -25.28 -8.26
C ALA A 136 -14.96 -24.42 -7.48
N TRP A 137 -14.50 -23.53 -6.57
CA TRP A 137 -15.36 -22.62 -5.83
C TRP A 137 -16.07 -21.60 -6.74
N GLY A 138 -15.53 -21.37 -7.94
CA GLY A 138 -16.14 -20.48 -8.94
C GLY A 138 -17.56 -20.89 -9.34
N VAL A 139 -17.97 -22.16 -9.12
CA VAL A 139 -19.35 -22.60 -9.35
C VAL A 139 -20.36 -21.89 -8.44
N ASN A 140 -19.92 -21.41 -7.28
CA ASN A 140 -20.76 -20.70 -6.32
C ASN A 140 -20.91 -19.20 -6.67
N ALA A 141 -20.10 -18.67 -7.58
CA ALA A 141 -20.15 -17.26 -7.96
C ALA A 141 -21.24 -17.02 -9.01
N CYS A 142 -22.29 -16.26 -8.67
CA CYS A 142 -23.38 -15.95 -9.59
C CYS A 142 -22.95 -15.10 -10.79
N CYS A 143 -21.92 -14.28 -10.60
CA CYS A 143 -21.77 -13.03 -11.31
C CYS A 143 -20.29 -12.76 -11.63
N ASP A 144 -19.57 -13.80 -12.06
CA ASP A 144 -18.12 -13.81 -12.28
C ASP A 144 -17.28 -13.85 -10.97
N VAL A 145 -15.99 -14.15 -11.11
CA VAL A 145 -15.00 -14.31 -10.04
C VAL A 145 -14.31 -12.99 -9.73
N VAL A 146 -15.11 -11.94 -9.57
CA VAL A 146 -14.69 -10.54 -9.44
C VAL A 146 -14.26 -10.18 -8.02
N ASN A 147 -13.60 -9.03 -7.89
CA ASN A 147 -13.33 -8.41 -6.60
C ASN A 147 -13.37 -6.87 -6.73
N ARG A 148 -13.93 -6.17 -5.74
CA ARG A 148 -14.20 -4.72 -5.77
C ARG A 148 -13.13 -3.86 -5.11
N GLY A 149 -12.12 -4.46 -4.51
CA GLY A 149 -10.94 -3.76 -4.04
C GLY A 149 -10.51 -4.18 -2.65
N VAL A 150 -9.70 -3.32 -2.04
CA VAL A 150 -9.14 -3.51 -0.71
C VAL A 150 -9.55 -2.37 0.23
N ALA A 151 -9.32 -2.56 1.52
CA ALA A 151 -9.33 -1.51 2.53
C ALA A 151 -7.94 -1.39 3.18
N ALA A 152 -7.64 -0.28 3.85
CA ALA A 152 -6.38 -0.07 4.55
C ALA A 152 -6.61 0.40 6.00
N TRP A 153 -5.80 -0.09 6.93
CA TRP A 153 -5.80 0.32 8.34
C TRP A 153 -4.52 -0.11 9.05
N GLY A 154 -3.97 0.75 9.92
CA GLY A 154 -2.60 0.62 10.41
C GLY A 154 -1.65 0.46 9.24
N SER A 155 -0.69 -0.45 9.31
CA SER A 155 0.22 -0.80 8.22
C SER A 155 -0.32 -1.92 7.30
N ASN A 156 -1.62 -2.23 7.32
CA ASN A 156 -2.20 -3.40 6.66
C ASN A 156 -3.16 -3.06 5.51
N ILE A 157 -3.21 -3.97 4.54
CA ILE A 157 -4.20 -4.05 3.47
C ILE A 157 -5.14 -5.22 3.73
N TYR A 158 -6.44 -4.98 3.61
CA TYR A 158 -7.50 -5.94 3.90
C TYR A 158 -8.32 -6.24 2.65
N PHE A 159 -8.68 -7.49 2.44
CA PHE A 159 -9.57 -7.86 1.35
C PHE A 159 -10.36 -9.14 1.66
N GLY A 160 -11.53 -9.25 1.05
CA GLY A 160 -12.33 -10.46 1.03
C GLY A 160 -11.96 -11.34 -0.15
N SER A 161 -11.62 -12.60 0.11
CA SER A 161 -11.37 -13.60 -0.92
C SER A 161 -12.65 -14.30 -1.35
N LEU A 162 -12.72 -14.73 -2.61
CA LEU A 162 -13.92 -15.31 -3.22
C LEU A 162 -14.47 -16.54 -2.46
N ASP A 163 -13.60 -17.32 -1.81
CA ASP A 163 -13.94 -18.48 -0.98
C ASP A 163 -14.33 -18.12 0.47
N GLY A 164 -14.55 -16.83 0.75
CA GLY A 164 -15.15 -16.37 2.00
C GLY A 164 -14.16 -16.07 3.13
N ARG A 165 -12.85 -16.03 2.86
CA ARG A 165 -11.88 -15.57 3.87
C ARG A 165 -11.75 -14.06 3.85
N LEU A 166 -11.65 -13.45 5.04
CA LEU A 166 -11.13 -12.09 5.22
C LEU A 166 -9.63 -12.20 5.51
N ILE A 167 -8.82 -11.45 4.78
CA ILE A 167 -7.36 -11.58 4.79
C ILE A 167 -6.75 -10.20 5.04
N ALA A 168 -5.72 -10.15 5.89
CA ALA A 168 -4.89 -8.97 6.13
C ALA A 168 -3.45 -9.23 5.68
N LEU A 169 -2.91 -8.31 4.89
CA LEU A 169 -1.54 -8.33 4.39
C LEU A 169 -0.78 -7.11 4.93
N ASP A 170 0.50 -7.27 5.19
CA ASP A 170 1.40 -6.14 5.41
C ASP A 170 1.50 -5.31 4.13
N SER A 171 1.27 -4.00 4.23
CA SER A 171 1.16 -3.11 3.07
C SER A 171 2.49 -2.93 2.32
N ALA A 172 3.62 -3.03 3.01
CA ALA A 172 4.94 -2.84 2.41
C ALA A 172 5.43 -4.10 1.66
N THR A 173 5.07 -5.28 2.17
CA THR A 173 5.66 -6.56 1.73
C THR A 173 4.67 -7.52 1.09
N GLY A 174 3.36 -7.32 1.29
CA GLY A 174 2.32 -8.26 0.86
C GLY A 174 2.27 -9.55 1.70
N ASN A 175 3.04 -9.63 2.78
CA ASN A 175 3.08 -10.81 3.64
C ASN A 175 1.77 -10.96 4.41
N LEU A 176 1.25 -12.18 4.45
CA LEU A 176 0.07 -12.53 5.25
C LEU A 176 0.31 -12.24 6.73
N GLN A 177 -0.54 -11.39 7.32
CA GLN A 177 -0.57 -11.15 8.76
C GLN A 177 -1.53 -12.11 9.45
N TRP A 178 -2.73 -12.24 8.89
CA TRP A 178 -3.73 -13.20 9.35
C TRP A 178 -4.80 -13.41 8.27
N GLU A 179 -5.52 -14.53 8.37
CA GLU A 179 -6.74 -14.78 7.62
C GLU A 179 -7.78 -15.47 8.52
N ILE A 180 -9.06 -15.26 8.23
CA ILE A 180 -10.17 -15.92 8.93
C ILE A 180 -11.27 -16.29 7.93
N LEU A 181 -11.82 -17.51 8.06
CA LEU A 181 -13.00 -17.92 7.32
C LEU A 181 -14.25 -17.26 7.92
N THR A 182 -15.00 -16.52 7.10
CA THR A 182 -16.18 -15.74 7.56
C THR A 182 -17.51 -16.38 7.22
N ILE A 183 -17.48 -17.51 6.50
CA ILE A 183 -18.66 -18.21 6.00
C ILE A 183 -18.71 -19.66 6.50
N ASP A 184 -19.88 -20.28 6.42
CA ASP A 184 -20.04 -21.73 6.48
C ASP A 184 -19.58 -22.34 5.13
N PRO A 185 -18.50 -23.15 5.10
CA PRO A 185 -17.97 -23.71 3.86
C PRO A 185 -18.88 -24.78 3.23
N ALA A 186 -19.93 -25.23 3.92
CA ALA A 186 -20.92 -26.13 3.34
C ALA A 186 -21.98 -25.39 2.50
N ARG A 187 -22.00 -24.04 2.53
CA ARG A 187 -22.97 -23.21 1.81
C ARG A 187 -22.33 -22.52 0.60
N PRO A 188 -23.10 -22.26 -0.47
CA PRO A 188 -22.60 -21.64 -1.69
C PRO A 188 -22.46 -20.11 -1.53
N TYR A 189 -21.63 -19.66 -0.59
CA TYR A 189 -21.34 -18.24 -0.38
C TYR A 189 -20.05 -17.83 -1.09
N THR A 190 -20.03 -16.58 -1.55
CA THR A 190 -18.85 -15.94 -2.14
C THR A 190 -18.73 -14.50 -1.66
N ILE A 191 -17.49 -14.01 -1.48
CA ILE A 191 -17.21 -12.60 -1.19
C ILE A 191 -16.54 -11.96 -2.40
N THR A 192 -17.03 -10.81 -2.84
CA THR A 192 -16.53 -10.11 -4.04
C THR A 192 -15.99 -8.72 -3.72
N GLY A 193 -15.69 -8.44 -2.44
CA GLY A 193 -15.35 -7.09 -1.98
C GLY A 193 -16.60 -6.25 -1.71
#